data_AF-A0A5C6D5K2-F1
#
_entry.id   AF-A0A5C6D5K2-F1
#
_cell.length_a   1.000
_cell.length_b   1.000
_cell.length_c   1.000
_cell.angle_alpha   90.00
_cell.angle_beta   90.00
_cell.angle_gamma   90.00
#
_symmetry.space_group_name_H-M   'P 1'
#
loop_
_entity.id
_entity.type
_entity.pdbx_description
1 polymer ?
#
loop_
_entity_poly.entity_id
_entity_poly.type
_entity_poly.pdbx_seq_one_letter_code
_entity_poly.pdbx_strand_id
1 'polypeptide(L)'
;MRKFLNNKKGQGLVEYGLIIAGVALICAAAISVFGHKTSDLIASVSAILPGAHADDNGPLVSGKLIETTGADTGAIALDAATIVGNTDTGRLDNNVFGATTAAGGDGFGGLILEP
;
A
#
# COMPACT_ATOMS: atom_id res chain seq x y z
N MET A 1 31.55 -13.18 -55.26
CA MET A 1 30.60 -13.71 -54.25
C MET A 1 31.26 -14.30 -52.99
N ARG A 2 32.43 -14.95 -53.04
CA ARG A 2 33.10 -15.54 -51.84
C ARG A 2 33.43 -14.56 -50.69
N LYS A 3 33.59 -13.26 -50.96
CA LYS A 3 33.90 -12.24 -49.95
C LYS A 3 32.69 -11.87 -49.05
N PHE A 4 31.46 -12.08 -49.53
CA PHE A 4 30.23 -11.80 -48.77
C PHE A 4 29.92 -12.90 -47.75
N LEU A 5 30.26 -14.16 -48.07
CA LEU A 5 30.09 -15.33 -47.21
C LEU A 5 31.13 -15.43 -46.08
N ASN A 6 32.26 -14.73 -46.20
CA ASN A 6 33.36 -14.73 -45.21
C ASN A 6 33.42 -13.46 -44.35
N ASN A 7 32.41 -12.58 -44.41
CA ASN A 7 32.36 -11.36 -43.61
C ASN A 7 31.96 -11.67 -42.15
N LYS A 8 32.94 -11.93 -41.29
CA LYS A 8 32.75 -12.14 -39.84
C LYS A 8 32.45 -10.86 -39.04
N LYS A 9 32.45 -9.68 -39.68
CA LYS A 9 32.26 -8.38 -38.99
C LYS A 9 30.88 -8.24 -38.32
N GLY A 10 29.86 -9.00 -38.74
CA GLY A 10 28.55 -9.04 -38.08
C GLY A 10 28.36 -10.21 -37.12
N GLN A 11 29.24 -11.22 -37.16
CA GLN A 11 29.09 -12.45 -36.38
C GLN A 11 29.21 -12.17 -34.87
N GLY A 12 30.20 -11.38 -34.47
CA GLY A 12 30.38 -11.02 -33.05
C GLY A 12 29.21 -10.19 -32.50
N LEU A 13 28.61 -9.32 -33.31
CA LEU A 13 27.45 -8.52 -32.89
C LEU A 13 26.23 -9.42 -32.63
N VAL A 14 26.00 -10.40 -33.51
CA VAL A 14 24.90 -11.35 -33.36
C VAL A 14 25.12 -12.30 -32.18
N GLU A 15 26.36 -12.75 -31.94
CA GLU A 15 26.67 -13.63 -30.81
C GLU A 15 26.37 -12.95 -29.46
N TYR A 16 26.86 -11.72 -29.24
CA TYR A 16 26.56 -11.01 -27.99
C TYR A 16 25.09 -10.60 -27.89
N GLY A 17 24.46 -10.19 -28.99
CA GLY A 17 23.03 -9.85 -29.01
C GLY A 17 22.14 -11.05 -28.67
N LEU A 18 22.46 -12.24 -29.21
CA LEU A 18 21.72 -13.46 -28.95
C LEU A 18 21.88 -13.93 -27.50
N ILE A 19 23.08 -13.80 -26.93
CA ILE A 19 23.31 -14.14 -25.52
C ILE A 19 22.49 -13.22 -24.59
N ILE A 20 22.50 -11.92 -24.84
CA ILE A 20 21.73 -10.94 -24.04
C ILE A 20 20.22 -11.22 -24.15
N ALA A 21 19.72 -11.49 -25.36
CA ALA A 21 18.32 -11.84 -25.58
C ALA A 21 17.94 -13.14 -24.84
N GLY A 22 18.82 -14.15 -24.85
CA GLY A 22 18.62 -15.40 -24.13
C GLY A 22 18.54 -15.22 -22.61
N VAL A 23 19.46 -14.44 -22.02
CA VAL A 23 19.44 -14.14 -20.58
C VAL A 23 18.18 -13.37 -20.21
N ALA A 24 17.82 -12.35 -20.98
CA ALA A 24 16.61 -11.55 -20.73
C ALA A 24 15.33 -12.41 -20.77
N LEU A 25 15.23 -13.33 -21.74
CA LEU A 25 14.10 -14.24 -21.87
C LEU A 25 14.00 -15.19 -20.66
N ILE A 26 15.12 -15.78 -20.24
CA ILE A 26 15.15 -16.71 -19.09
C ILE A 26 14.76 -15.96 -17.81
N CYS A 27 15.28 -14.75 -17.59
CA CYS A 27 14.92 -13.92 -16.45
C CYS A 27 13.43 -13.56 -16.45
N ALA A 28 12.87 -13.16 -17.59
CA ALA A 28 11.45 -12.84 -17.72
C ALA A 28 10.56 -14.06 -17.40
N ALA A 29 10.91 -15.25 -17.91
CA ALA A 29 10.20 -16.48 -17.61
C ALA A 29 10.30 -16.87 -16.13
N ALA A 30 11.48 -16.75 -15.52
CA ALA A 30 11.68 -17.03 -14.10
C ALA A 30 10.83 -16.08 -13.22
N ILE A 31 10.82 -14.79 -13.52
CA ILE A 31 10.01 -13.81 -12.77
C ILE A 31 8.51 -14.09 -12.95
N SER A 32 8.08 -14.45 -14.16
CA SER A 32 6.68 -14.79 -14.44
C SER A 32 6.21 -16.03 -13.67
N VAL A 33 7.07 -17.03 -13.47
CA VAL A 33 6.71 -18.30 -12.82
C VAL A 33 6.87 -18.24 -11.30
N PHE A 34 7.95 -17.59 -10.82
CA PHE A 34 8.28 -17.55 -9.39
C PHE A 34 7.81 -16.28 -8.69
N GLY A 35 7.35 -15.26 -9.43
CA GLY A 35 6.85 -14.01 -8.87
C GLY A 35 5.63 -14.22 -7.96
N HIS A 36 4.62 -14.95 -8.45
CA HIS A 36 3.44 -15.24 -7.62
C HIS A 36 3.78 -16.21 -6.48
N LYS A 37 4.70 -17.16 -6.68
CA LYS A 37 5.16 -18.08 -5.61
C LYS A 37 5.88 -17.36 -4.48
N THR A 38 6.69 -16.35 -4.79
CA THR A 38 7.32 -15.51 -3.78
C THR A 38 6.27 -14.70 -3.01
N SER A 39 5.28 -14.15 -3.72
CA SER A 39 4.16 -13.44 -3.12
C SER A 39 3.31 -14.34 -2.20
N ASP A 40 3.00 -15.56 -2.64
CA ASP A 40 2.27 -16.57 -1.86
C ASP A 40 3.06 -16.95 -0.60
N LEU A 41 4.38 -17.06 -0.71
CA LEU A 41 5.25 -17.37 0.42
C LEU A 41 5.26 -16.22 1.45
N ILE A 42 5.44 -14.97 1.01
CA ILE A 42 5.38 -13.80 1.90
C ILE A 42 4.00 -13.66 2.54
N ALA A 43 2.92 -13.87 1.79
CA ALA A 43 1.57 -13.84 2.32
C ALA A 43 1.34 -14.95 3.36
N SER A 44 1.83 -16.17 3.12
CA SER A 44 1.74 -17.27 4.09
C SER A 44 2.55 -16.99 5.35
N VAL A 45 3.74 -16.39 5.24
CA VAL A 45 4.56 -15.99 6.38
C VAL A 45 3.90 -14.85 7.16
N SER A 46 3.30 -13.87 6.47
CA SER A 46 2.52 -12.80 7.12
C SER A 46 1.28 -13.31 7.83
N ALA A 47 0.66 -14.41 7.35
CA ALA A 47 -0.45 -15.05 8.03
C ALA A 47 0.01 -15.87 9.26
N ILE A 48 1.23 -16.43 9.22
CA ILE A 48 1.80 -17.27 10.29
C ILE A 48 2.53 -16.46 11.37
N LEU A 49 2.98 -15.24 11.04
CA LEU A 49 3.52 -14.26 11.98
C LEU A 49 2.48 -13.13 12.21
N PRO A 50 1.33 -13.42 12.85
CA PRO A 50 0.46 -12.34 13.30
C PRO A 50 1.23 -11.44 14.27
N GLY A 51 0.93 -10.14 14.25
CA GLY A 51 1.49 -9.16 15.18
C GLY A 51 1.27 -9.59 16.63
N ALA A 52 2.12 -9.08 17.52
CA ALA A 52 2.24 -9.57 18.89
C ALA A 52 0.93 -9.43 19.72
N HIS A 53 -0.01 -8.60 19.26
CA HIS A 53 -1.33 -8.43 19.87
C HIS A 53 -2.45 -8.48 18.83
N ALA A 54 -3.66 -8.87 19.25
CA ALA A 54 -4.83 -9.00 18.38
C ALA A 54 -5.19 -7.68 17.64
N ASP A 55 -4.81 -6.55 18.21
CA ASP A 55 -5.00 -5.22 17.65
C ASP A 55 -4.07 -4.93 16.44
N ASP A 56 -2.96 -5.67 16.31
CA ASP A 56 -1.97 -5.52 15.22
C ASP A 56 -2.43 -6.24 13.92
N ASN A 57 -3.42 -7.13 14.04
CA ASN A 57 -4.02 -7.88 12.94
C ASN A 57 -5.42 -7.38 12.56
N GLY A 58 -5.88 -6.30 13.21
CA GLY A 58 -7.13 -5.63 12.88
C GLY A 58 -7.01 -4.74 11.64
N PRO A 59 -8.15 -4.25 11.08
CA PRO A 59 -8.13 -3.19 10.07
C PRO A 59 -7.31 -2.00 10.56
N LEU A 60 -6.51 -1.37 9.69
CA LEU A 60 -5.70 -0.18 10.03
C LEU A 60 -6.60 0.91 10.64
N VAL A 61 -6.59 1.05 11.97
CA VAL A 61 -7.26 2.15 12.68
C VAL A 61 -6.29 3.33 12.68
N SER A 62 -6.21 4.03 11.55
CA SER A 62 -5.70 5.41 11.55
C SER A 62 -6.67 6.19 12.42
N GLY A 63 -6.21 6.84 13.49
CA GLY A 63 -7.06 7.63 14.39
C GLY A 63 -8.00 8.48 13.57
N LYS A 64 -9.26 8.02 13.44
CA LYS A 64 -10.14 8.42 12.36
C LYS A 64 -10.55 9.86 12.62
N LEU A 65 -9.86 10.81 11.97
CA LEU A 65 -10.35 12.18 11.94
C LEU A 65 -11.69 12.20 11.24
N ILE A 66 -11.86 11.32 10.25
CA ILE A 66 -13.02 11.19 9.41
C ILE A 66 -13.69 9.82 9.60
N GLU A 67 -14.97 9.78 9.96
CA GLU A 67 -15.70 8.52 10.12
C GLU A 67 -15.84 7.84 8.76
N THR A 68 -15.27 6.65 8.66
CA THR A 68 -15.34 5.79 7.50
C THR A 68 -16.07 4.51 7.84
N THR A 69 -16.79 3.97 6.85
CA THR A 69 -17.52 2.71 6.87
C THR A 69 -16.97 1.77 5.79
N GLY A 70 -17.21 0.45 5.94
CA GLY A 70 -16.90 -0.55 4.91
C GLY A 70 -15.59 -1.33 5.05
N ALA A 71 -15.29 -1.88 6.23
CA ALA A 71 -14.17 -2.84 6.37
C ALA A 71 -14.37 -4.13 5.54
N ASP A 72 -15.59 -4.44 5.11
CA ASP A 72 -15.94 -5.76 4.55
C ASP A 72 -15.79 -5.89 3.02
N THR A 73 -15.56 -4.79 2.30
CA THR A 73 -15.49 -4.78 0.81
C THR A 73 -14.17 -4.25 0.25
N GLY A 74 -13.20 -3.96 1.12
CA GLY A 74 -11.87 -3.48 0.72
C GLY A 74 -11.81 -2.04 0.22
N ALA A 75 -12.95 -1.33 0.14
CA ALA A 75 -13.01 0.09 -0.18
C ALA A 75 -13.30 0.91 1.10
N ILE A 76 -12.51 1.96 1.33
CA ILE A 76 -12.77 2.93 2.40
C ILE A 76 -13.89 3.87 1.92
N ALA A 77 -15.09 3.72 2.48
CA ALA A 77 -16.23 4.60 2.20
C ALA A 77 -16.42 5.60 3.35
N LEU A 78 -17.02 6.75 3.06
CA LEU A 78 -17.32 7.78 4.04
C LEU A 78 -18.62 7.46 4.80
N ASP A 79 -18.58 7.48 6.14
CA ASP A 79 -19.78 7.33 6.96
C ASP A 79 -20.45 8.68 7.19
N ALA A 80 -21.19 9.13 6.17
CA ALA A 80 -21.88 10.42 6.20
C ALA A 80 -22.88 10.55 7.36
N ALA A 81 -23.51 9.45 7.80
CA ALA A 81 -24.50 9.49 8.88
C ALA A 81 -23.82 9.78 10.23
N THR A 82 -22.71 9.10 10.51
CA THR A 82 -21.95 9.32 11.75
C THR A 82 -21.24 10.68 11.74
N ILE A 83 -20.74 11.13 10.59
CA ILE A 83 -20.16 12.49 10.44
C ILE A 83 -21.17 13.57 10.83
N VAL A 84 -22.41 13.47 10.33
CA VAL A 84 -23.46 14.46 10.65
C VAL A 84 -23.84 14.39 12.12
N GLY A 85 -23.93 13.19 12.70
CA GLY A 85 -24.22 13.01 14.13
C GLY A 85 -23.16 13.58 15.08
N ASN A 86 -21.92 13.71 14.61
CA ASN A 86 -20.79 14.26 15.35
C ASN A 86 -20.49 15.74 15.01
N THR A 87 -21.41 16.43 14.33
CA THR A 87 -21.28 17.88 14.10
C THR A 87 -21.11 18.61 15.43
N ASP A 88 -20.20 19.59 15.48
CA ASP A 88 -19.84 20.37 16.68
C ASP A 88 -19.18 19.58 17.82
N THR A 89 -18.73 18.36 17.55
CA THR A 89 -17.86 17.59 18.47
C THR A 89 -16.41 17.66 18.03
N GLY A 90 -15.47 17.80 18.98
CA GLY A 90 -14.05 17.89 18.65
C GLY A 90 -13.44 16.55 18.25
N ARG A 91 -13.14 16.42 16.96
CA ARG A 91 -12.77 15.15 16.30
C ARG A 91 -11.33 14.70 16.58
N LEU A 92 -10.50 15.62 17.06
CA LEU A 92 -9.09 15.42 17.37
C LEU A 92 -8.79 15.38 18.87
N ASP A 93 -9.77 15.77 19.71
CA ASP A 93 -9.52 16.12 21.11
C ASP A 93 -8.96 14.95 21.92
N ASN A 94 -9.56 13.77 21.77
CA ASN A 94 -9.12 12.58 22.50
C ASN A 94 -7.73 12.09 22.06
N ASN A 95 -7.37 12.32 20.79
CA ASN A 95 -6.06 11.93 20.25
C ASN A 95 -4.94 12.93 20.60
N VAL A 96 -5.29 14.21 20.83
CA VAL A 96 -4.32 15.28 21.11
C VAL A 96 -4.19 15.57 22.61
N PHE A 97 -5.30 15.56 23.36
CA PHE A 97 -5.34 15.95 24.78
C PHE A 97 -5.54 14.74 25.73
N GLY A 98 -5.73 13.53 25.19
CA GLY A 98 -6.15 12.35 25.97
C GLY A 98 -7.56 12.54 26.56
N ALA A 99 -8.07 11.53 27.27
CA ALA A 99 -9.43 11.50 27.84
C ALA A 99 -9.71 12.55 28.96
N THR A 100 -9.05 13.70 28.95
CA THR A 100 -9.04 14.70 30.02
C THR A 100 -9.88 15.95 29.75
N THR A 101 -10.57 16.08 28.61
CA THR A 101 -11.62 17.12 28.45
C THR A 101 -12.92 16.67 29.11
N ALA A 102 -12.85 16.41 30.41
CA ALA A 102 -14.02 16.34 31.27
C ALA A 102 -14.63 17.74 31.42
N ALA A 103 -15.39 18.18 30.40
CA ALA A 103 -16.53 19.12 30.51
C ALA A 103 -16.94 19.66 29.13
N GLY A 104 -17.33 18.78 28.19
CA GLY A 104 -18.23 19.15 27.07
C GLY A 104 -17.84 20.34 26.17
N GLY A 105 -16.59 20.79 26.20
CA GLY A 105 -16.04 21.80 25.31
C GLY A 105 -15.17 21.13 24.26
N ASP A 106 -15.34 21.56 23.01
CA ASP A 106 -14.42 21.25 21.93
C ASP A 106 -13.00 21.68 22.33
N GLY A 107 -12.05 20.74 22.31
CA GLY A 107 -10.66 20.97 22.68
C GLY A 107 -9.93 22.00 21.80
N PHE A 108 -10.56 22.42 20.70
CA PHE A 108 -10.09 23.49 19.81
C PHE A 108 -10.90 24.78 19.89
N GLY A 109 -11.77 24.92 20.91
CA GLY A 109 -12.51 26.11 21.30
C GLY A 109 -12.50 27.25 20.29
N GLY A 110 -13.47 27.24 19.37
CA GLY A 110 -13.81 28.39 18.53
C GLY A 110 -12.64 29.01 17.75
N LEU A 111 -12.31 28.48 16.59
CA LEU A 111 -11.40 29.20 15.69
C LEU A 111 -12.18 30.15 14.75
N ILE A 112 -12.04 31.43 15.12
CA ILE A 112 -12.42 32.71 14.49
C ILE A 112 -13.90 33.11 14.59
N LEU A 113 -14.19 33.90 15.62
CA LEU A 113 -15.29 34.87 15.57
C LEU A 113 -14.82 36.06 14.72
N GLU A 114 -15.19 36.07 13.44
CA GLU A 114 -15.09 37.29 12.63
C GLU A 114 -16.18 38.28 13.09
N PRO A 115 -15.88 39.59 13.21
CA PRO A 115 -16.85 40.60 13.57
C PRO A 115 -17.95 40.80 12.52
#